data_AF-A0A645IAX5-F1
#
_entry.id   AF-A0A645IAX5-F1
#
_cell.length_a   1.000
_cell.length_b   1.000
_cell.length_c   1.000
_cell.angle_alpha   90.00
_cell.angle_beta   90.00
_cell.angle_gamma   90.00
#
_symmetry.space_group_name_H-M   'P 1'
#
loop_
_entity.id
_entity.type
_entity.pdbx_description
1 polymer ?
#
loop_
_entity_poly.entity_id
_entity_poly.type
_entity_poly.pdbx_seq_one_letter_code
_entity_poly.pdbx_strand_id
1 'polypeptide(L)'
;MAFSEQFSALEQGVIDGVEASNTSCYNQQFYRPAPNWALVSWYRCVTAMMMPEKKFQSYPKDVQKAILEAAAYSAKVEREAYAKSESASLAAMKKAGVNITKPDVAPFKEVAQKVADKYIKKPELKKVLQQIQDMGK
;
A
#
# COMPACT_ATOMS: atom_id res chain seq x y z
N MET A 1 -14.10 -1.72 9.56
CA MET A 1 -14.62 -3.03 9.14
C MET A 1 -13.45 -3.96 8.93
N ALA A 2 -13.54 -5.23 9.33
CA ALA A 2 -12.45 -6.16 9.12
C ALA A 2 -12.31 -6.49 7.63
N PHE A 3 -11.08 -6.69 7.16
CA PHE A 3 -10.81 -6.98 5.74
C PHE A 3 -11.59 -8.21 5.23
N SER A 4 -11.79 -9.22 6.07
CA SER A 4 -12.56 -10.42 5.75
C SER A 4 -14.07 -10.18 5.58
N GLU A 5 -14.62 -9.08 6.08
CA GLU A 5 -16.05 -8.76 6.00
C GLU A 5 -16.39 -7.91 4.77
N GLN A 6 -15.38 -7.27 4.16
CA GLN A 6 -15.59 -6.26 3.12
C GLN A 6 -16.22 -6.83 1.84
N PHE A 7 -15.89 -8.06 1.44
CA PHE A 7 -16.48 -8.68 0.23
C PHE A 7 -17.99 -8.82 0.38
N SER A 8 -18.43 -9.45 1.48
CA SER A 8 -19.86 -9.67 1.74
C SER A 8 -20.59 -8.34 1.96
N ALA A 9 -19.94 -7.36 2.59
CA ALA A 9 -20.52 -6.03 2.76
C ALA A 9 -20.73 -5.30 1.42
N LEU A 10 -19.81 -5.44 0.45
CA LEU A 10 -20.00 -4.96 -0.92
C LEU A 10 -21.13 -5.70 -1.62
N GLU A 11 -21.14 -7.04 -1.55
CA GLU A 11 -22.16 -7.88 -2.21
C GLU A 11 -23.58 -7.59 -1.68
N GLN A 12 -23.70 -7.33 -0.38
CA GLN A 12 -24.97 -6.98 0.27
C GLN A 12 -25.35 -5.50 0.13
N GLY A 13 -24.48 -4.67 -0.44
CA GLY A 13 -24.71 -3.22 -0.55
C GLY A 13 -24.68 -2.46 0.77
N VAL A 14 -24.03 -3.01 1.80
CA VAL A 14 -23.78 -2.32 3.08
C VAL A 14 -22.75 -1.20 2.91
N ILE A 15 -21.82 -1.38 1.97
CA ILE A 15 -20.84 -0.37 1.55
C ILE A 15 -20.81 -0.28 0.03
N ASP A 16 -20.56 0.93 -0.49
CA ASP A 16 -20.54 1.19 -1.94
C ASP A 16 -19.18 0.91 -2.59
N GLY A 17 -18.12 0.80 -1.79
CA GLY A 17 -16.76 0.67 -2.30
C GLY A 17 -15.74 0.41 -1.20
N VAL A 18 -14.55 0.02 -1.65
CA VAL A 18 -13.37 -0.20 -0.80
C VAL A 18 -12.16 0.45 -1.45
N GLU A 19 -11.17 0.84 -0.64
CA GLU A 19 -9.82 1.06 -1.16
C GLU A 19 -9.04 -0.24 -1.07
N ALA A 20 -8.20 -0.53 -2.05
CA ALA A 20 -7.24 -1.61 -1.97
C ALA A 20 -6.10 -1.40 -2.99
N SER A 21 -5.05 -2.22 -2.90
CA SER A 21 -4.11 -2.42 -4.01
C SER A 21 -4.74 -3.24 -5.14
N ASN A 22 -4.12 -3.26 -6.32
CA ASN A 22 -4.63 -4.07 -7.43
C ASN A 22 -4.59 -5.56 -7.08
N THR A 23 -3.53 -6.00 -6.40
CA THR A 23 -3.37 -7.36 -5.88
C THR A 23 -4.48 -7.75 -4.91
N SER A 24 -4.78 -6.91 -3.92
CA SER A 24 -5.85 -7.20 -2.95
C SER A 24 -7.23 -7.20 -3.60
N CYS A 25 -7.53 -6.24 -4.47
CA CYS A 25 -8.80 -6.20 -5.21
C CYS A 25 -9.01 -7.48 -6.05
N TYR A 26 -7.96 -7.93 -6.75
CA TYR A 26 -8.01 -9.15 -7.54
C TYR A 26 -8.15 -10.41 -6.68
N ASN A 27 -7.30 -10.58 -5.66
CA ASN A 27 -7.27 -11.78 -4.82
C ASN A 27 -8.56 -11.97 -4.01
N GLN A 28 -9.10 -10.89 -3.45
CA GLN A 28 -10.37 -10.91 -2.72
C GLN A 28 -11.59 -10.87 -3.63
N GLN A 29 -11.39 -10.75 -4.94
CA GLN A 29 -12.45 -10.63 -5.94
C GLN A 29 -13.41 -9.44 -5.71
N PHE A 30 -12.96 -8.36 -5.07
CA PHE A 30 -13.78 -7.16 -4.82
C PHE A 30 -14.34 -6.55 -6.12
N TYR A 31 -13.65 -6.76 -7.24
CA TYR A 31 -14.10 -6.34 -8.57
C TYR A 31 -15.40 -7.01 -9.05
N ARG A 32 -15.85 -8.10 -8.40
CA ARG A 32 -17.13 -8.77 -8.73
C ARG A 32 -18.33 -7.96 -8.25
N PRO A 33 -18.48 -7.64 -6.95
CA PRO A 33 -19.57 -6.77 -6.50
C PRO A 33 -19.33 -5.28 -6.80
N ALA A 34 -18.08 -4.84 -7.03
CA ALA A 34 -17.73 -3.46 -7.36
C ALA A 34 -16.88 -3.37 -8.65
N PRO A 35 -17.49 -3.38 -9.86
CA PRO A 35 -16.78 -3.51 -11.13
C PRO A 35 -16.12 -2.21 -11.65
N ASN A 36 -16.07 -1.15 -10.83
CA ASN A 36 -15.44 0.12 -11.17
C ASN A 36 -14.17 0.30 -10.33
N TRP A 37 -13.03 0.52 -10.98
CA TRP A 37 -11.73 0.64 -10.31
C TRP A 37 -11.04 1.95 -10.69
N ALA A 38 -11.08 2.93 -9.78
CA ALA A 38 -10.48 4.24 -9.97
C ALA A 38 -9.03 4.27 -9.47
N LEU A 39 -8.07 4.47 -10.38
CA LEU A 39 -6.65 4.53 -10.07
C LEU A 39 -6.24 5.91 -9.54
N VAL A 40 -6.66 6.24 -8.31
CA VAL A 40 -6.32 7.51 -7.65
C VAL A 40 -4.89 7.50 -7.07
N SER A 41 -4.39 6.32 -6.67
CA SER A 41 -3.04 6.15 -6.06
C SER A 41 -2.79 7.08 -4.85
N TRP A 42 -3.84 7.29 -4.04
CA TRP A 42 -3.88 8.32 -3.00
C TRP A 42 -3.05 8.00 -1.74
N TYR A 43 -2.64 6.75 -1.55
CA TYR A 43 -1.73 6.36 -0.47
C TYR A 43 -0.72 5.31 -0.95
N ARG A 44 0.46 5.30 -0.33
CA ARG A 44 1.46 4.24 -0.49
C ARG A 44 1.75 3.65 0.88
N CYS A 45 1.33 2.42 1.11
CA CYS A 45 1.70 1.70 2.32
C CYS A 45 3.18 1.33 2.26
N VAL A 46 3.89 1.52 3.37
CA VAL A 46 5.23 0.98 3.56
C VAL A 46 5.17 0.04 4.75
N THR A 47 5.64 -1.19 4.56
CA THR A 47 5.75 -2.18 5.62
C THR A 47 7.22 -2.36 5.98
N ALA A 48 7.53 -2.32 7.28
CA ALA A 48 8.86 -2.62 7.78
C ALA A 48 8.93 -4.08 8.26
N MET A 49 10.01 -4.77 7.89
CA MET A 49 10.36 -6.03 8.54
C MET A 49 10.94 -5.71 9.92
N MET A 50 10.37 -6.29 10.96
CA MET A 50 10.76 -6.03 12.34
C MET A 50 11.10 -7.32 13.08
N MET A 51 12.09 -7.24 13.97
CA MET A 51 12.48 -8.31 14.89
C MET A 51 12.57 -7.73 16.31
N PRO A 52 12.21 -8.49 17.37
CA PRO A 52 12.43 -8.05 18.75
C PRO A 52 13.91 -7.74 19.00
N GLU A 53 14.20 -6.51 19.43
CA GLU A 53 15.57 -6.04 19.63
C GLU A 53 16.37 -6.93 20.59
N LYS A 54 15.77 -7.31 21.73
CA LYS A 54 16.41 -8.23 22.70
C LYS A 54 16.83 -9.54 22.05
N LYS A 55 16.00 -10.08 21.14
CA LYS A 55 16.33 -11.33 20.45
C LYS A 55 17.44 -11.10 19.44
N PHE A 56 17.38 -10.03 18.66
CA PHE A 56 18.44 -9.68 17.72
C PHE A 56 19.80 -9.51 18.41
N GLN A 57 19.83 -8.77 19.52
CA GLN A 57 21.04 -8.53 20.30
C GLN A 57 21.58 -9.78 20.99
N SER A 58 20.74 -10.79 21.24
CA SER A 58 21.18 -12.07 21.83
C SER A 58 22.01 -12.94 20.88
N TYR A 59 22.00 -12.64 19.57
CA TYR A 59 22.79 -13.39 18.60
C TYR A 59 24.25 -12.90 18.51
N PRO A 60 25.19 -13.77 18.11
CA PRO A 60 26.55 -13.38 17.72
C PRO A 60 26.59 -12.32 16.61
N LYS A 61 27.68 -11.55 16.51
CA LYS A 61 27.80 -10.40 15.60
C LYS A 61 27.74 -10.79 14.11
N ASP A 62 28.29 -11.93 13.75
CA ASP A 62 28.20 -12.52 12.41
C ASP A 62 26.76 -12.87 12.04
N VAL A 63 26.00 -13.44 12.99
CA VAL A 63 24.58 -13.75 12.79
C VAL A 63 23.74 -12.46 12.67
N GLN A 64 24.01 -11.45 13.50
CA GLN A 64 23.37 -10.13 13.39
C GLN A 64 23.58 -9.54 11.99
N LYS A 65 24.82 -9.60 11.48
CA LYS A 65 25.17 -9.14 10.14
C LYS A 65 24.41 -9.92 9.06
N ALA A 66 24.41 -11.25 9.12
CA ALA A 66 23.71 -12.10 8.17
C ALA A 66 22.19 -11.82 8.13
N ILE A 67 21.56 -11.59 9.28
CA ILE A 67 20.14 -11.22 9.37
C ILE A 67 19.87 -9.89 8.66
N LEU A 68 20.71 -8.87 8.87
CA LEU A 68 20.56 -7.56 8.24
C LEU A 68 20.75 -7.63 6.72
N GLU A 69 21.75 -8.39 6.25
CA GLU A 69 22.00 -8.60 4.82
C GLU A 69 20.84 -9.35 4.15
N ALA A 70 20.34 -10.42 4.80
CA ALA A 70 19.19 -11.17 4.32
C ALA A 70 17.92 -10.31 4.30
N ALA A 71 17.69 -9.49 5.32
CA ALA A 71 16.55 -8.57 5.35
C ALA A 71 16.61 -7.56 4.19
N ALA A 72 17.76 -6.92 3.96
CA ALA A 72 17.93 -5.97 2.85
C ALA A 72 17.75 -6.64 1.49
N TYR A 73 18.31 -7.84 1.30
CA TYR A 73 18.12 -8.62 0.08
C TYR A 73 16.65 -8.98 -0.15
N SER A 74 15.98 -9.51 0.89
CA SER A 74 14.58 -9.91 0.80
C SER A 74 13.66 -8.75 0.46
N ALA A 75 13.92 -7.55 1.00
CA ALA A 75 13.14 -6.35 0.69
C ALA A 75 13.21 -5.99 -0.80
N LYS A 76 14.39 -6.13 -1.43
CA LYS A 76 14.56 -5.89 -2.86
C LYS A 76 13.78 -6.92 -3.69
N VAL A 77 13.94 -8.20 -3.35
CA VAL A 77 13.25 -9.31 -4.04
C VAL A 77 11.74 -9.16 -3.93
N GLU A 78 11.23 -8.88 -2.73
CA GLU A 78 9.82 -8.65 -2.47
C GLU A 78 9.30 -7.50 -3.33
N ARG A 79 10.03 -6.39 -3.41
CA ARG A 79 9.55 -5.22 -4.15
C ARG A 79 9.44 -5.44 -5.64
N GLU A 80 10.42 -6.14 -6.21
CA GLU A 80 10.37 -6.56 -7.61
C GLU A 80 9.20 -7.52 -7.88
N ALA A 81 8.98 -8.49 -6.99
CA ALA A 81 7.86 -9.43 -7.09
C ALA A 81 6.51 -8.72 -6.97
N TYR A 82 6.36 -7.81 -6.00
CA TYR A 82 5.13 -7.09 -5.76
C TYR A 82 4.77 -6.17 -6.93
N ALA A 83 5.73 -5.45 -7.50
CA ALA A 83 5.49 -4.60 -8.67
C ALA A 83 4.99 -5.40 -9.89
N LYS A 84 5.54 -6.60 -10.09
CA LYS A 84 5.06 -7.55 -11.12
C LYS A 84 3.63 -8.00 -10.82
N SER A 85 3.33 -8.36 -9.57
CA SER A 85 2.00 -8.79 -9.14
C SER A 85 0.94 -7.70 -9.27
N GLU A 86 1.26 -6.44 -8.94
CA GLU A 86 0.36 -5.30 -9.14
C GLU A 86 0.00 -5.12 -10.62
N SER A 87 0.99 -5.18 -11.49
CA SER A 87 0.80 -5.05 -12.94
C SER A 87 -0.02 -6.21 -13.51
N ALA A 88 0.27 -7.44 -13.08
CA ALA A 88 -0.45 -8.64 -13.50
C ALA A 88 -1.92 -8.62 -13.03
N SER A 89 -2.16 -8.22 -11.77
CA SER A 89 -3.52 -8.13 -11.20
C SER A 89 -4.36 -7.09 -11.93
N LEU A 90 -3.79 -5.92 -12.23
CA LEU A 90 -4.48 -4.88 -13.02
C LEU A 90 -4.83 -5.38 -14.43
N ALA A 91 -3.91 -6.09 -15.09
CA ALA A 91 -4.16 -6.67 -16.41
C ALA A 91 -5.24 -7.75 -16.36
N ALA A 92 -5.24 -8.60 -15.33
CA ALA A 92 -6.25 -9.63 -15.12
C ALA A 92 -7.64 -9.03 -14.86
N MET A 93 -7.73 -7.99 -14.02
CA MET A 93 -8.97 -7.24 -13.81
C MET A 93 -9.48 -6.61 -15.11
N LYS A 94 -8.60 -5.99 -15.91
CA LYS A 94 -8.98 -5.46 -17.23
C LYS A 94 -9.54 -6.54 -18.15
N LYS A 95 -8.91 -7.72 -18.19
CA LYS A 95 -9.38 -8.87 -18.98
C LYS A 95 -10.72 -9.42 -18.48
N ALA A 96 -10.98 -9.31 -17.17
CA ALA A 96 -12.26 -9.67 -16.56
C ALA A 96 -13.38 -8.64 -16.77
N GLY A 97 -13.13 -7.56 -17.53
CA GLY A 97 -14.14 -6.55 -17.87
C GLY A 97 -14.32 -5.44 -16.84
N VAL A 98 -13.41 -5.31 -15.87
CA VAL A 98 -13.44 -4.23 -14.87
C VAL A 98 -13.26 -2.87 -15.55
N ASN A 99 -14.11 -1.91 -15.21
CA ASN A 99 -14.03 -0.54 -15.70
C ASN A 99 -12.93 0.22 -14.94
N ILE A 100 -11.75 0.33 -15.55
CA ILE A 100 -10.59 1.01 -14.95
C ILE A 100 -10.55 2.46 -15.39
N THR A 101 -10.58 3.39 -14.43
CA THR A 101 -10.52 4.83 -14.67
C THR A 101 -9.25 5.46 -14.09
N LYS A 102 -8.85 6.61 -14.63
CA LYS A 102 -7.72 7.43 -14.17
C LYS A 102 -8.21 8.85 -13.92
N PRO A 103 -8.85 9.12 -12.76
CA PRO A 103 -9.35 10.45 -12.45
C PRO A 103 -8.19 11.46 -12.28
N ASP A 104 -8.50 12.75 -12.41
CA ASP A 104 -7.57 13.80 -12.01
C ASP A 104 -7.30 13.72 -10.50
N VAL A 105 -6.02 13.60 -10.14
CA VAL A 105 -5.59 13.45 -8.75
C VAL A 105 -5.33 14.77 -8.05
N ALA A 106 -5.35 15.91 -8.75
CA ALA A 106 -5.07 17.21 -8.15
C ALA A 106 -6.00 17.57 -6.98
N PRO A 107 -7.34 17.37 -7.06
CA PRO A 107 -8.23 17.63 -5.92
C PRO A 107 -7.94 16.73 -4.71
N PHE A 108 -7.58 15.46 -4.96
CA PHE A 108 -7.23 14.51 -3.90
C PHE A 108 -5.95 14.94 -3.17
N LYS A 109 -4.94 15.45 -3.90
CA LYS A 109 -3.70 15.96 -3.32
C LYS A 109 -3.94 17.18 -2.43
N GLU A 110 -4.81 18.11 -2.85
CA GLU A 110 -5.15 19.29 -2.05
C GLU A 110 -5.79 18.90 -0.71
N VAL A 111 -6.75 17.97 -0.73
CA VAL A 111 -7.39 17.46 0.50
C VAL A 111 -6.39 16.70 1.35
N ALA A 112 -5.52 15.88 0.75
CA ALA A 112 -4.47 15.16 1.48
C ALA A 112 -3.51 16.12 2.19
N GLN A 113 -3.19 17.28 1.61
CA GLN A 113 -2.36 18.29 2.28
C GLN A 113 -3.05 18.84 3.53
N LYS A 114 -4.36 19.09 3.50
CA LYS A 114 -5.13 19.54 4.68
C LYS A 114 -5.10 18.49 5.80
N VAL A 115 -5.14 17.20 5.44
CA VAL A 115 -4.97 16.10 6.40
C VAL A 115 -3.56 16.09 6.98
N ALA A 116 -2.53 16.21 6.14
CA ALA A 116 -1.14 16.30 6.59
C ALA A 116 -0.94 17.48 7.56
N ASP A 117 -1.46 18.66 7.23
CA ASP A 117 -1.38 19.84 8.09
C ASP A 117 -2.08 19.63 9.43
N LYS A 118 -3.19 18.88 9.46
CA LYS A 118 -3.93 18.55 10.68
C LYS A 118 -3.18 17.57 11.59
N TYR A 119 -2.54 16.54 11.05
CA TYR A 119 -1.97 15.46 11.86
C TYR A 119 -0.45 15.53 12.04
N ILE A 120 0.27 16.15 11.10
CA ILE A 120 1.74 16.26 11.12
C ILE A 120 2.13 17.60 11.78
N LYS A 121 2.04 17.64 13.11
CA LYS A 121 2.32 18.86 13.89
C LYS A 121 3.79 19.00 14.29
N LYS A 122 4.46 17.89 14.57
CA LYS A 122 5.83 17.91 15.11
C LYS A 122 6.85 18.34 14.05
N PRO A 123 7.80 19.24 14.36
CA PRO A 123 8.77 19.75 13.39
C PRO A 123 9.57 18.65 12.68
N GLU A 124 9.96 17.60 13.41
CA GLU A 124 10.70 16.46 12.86
C GLU A 124 9.89 15.69 11.81
N LEU A 125 8.57 15.52 12.03
CA LEU A 125 7.70 14.83 11.09
C LEU A 125 7.41 15.71 9.86
N LYS A 126 7.33 17.03 10.02
CA LYS A 126 7.23 17.96 8.89
C LYS A 126 8.47 17.91 8.00
N LYS A 127 9.65 17.81 8.61
CA LYS A 127 10.91 17.65 7.87
C LYS A 127 10.94 16.34 7.08
N VAL A 128 10.50 15.23 7.69
CA VAL A 128 10.38 13.94 7.00
C VAL A 128 9.38 14.01 5.85
N LEU A 129 8.22 14.64 6.06
CA LEU A 129 7.23 14.82 4.99
C LEU A 129 7.83 15.60 3.80
N GLN A 130 8.54 16.69 4.09
CA GLN A 130 9.20 17.49 3.05
C GLN A 130 10.21 16.66 2.26
N GLN A 131 11.05 15.86 2.94
CA GLN A 131 12.00 14.96 2.28
C GLN A 131 11.30 13.96 1.35
N ILE A 132 10.19 13.35 1.80
CA ILE A 132 9.41 12.43 0.97
C ILE A 132 8.84 13.13 -0.25
N GLN A 133 8.33 14.36 -0.10
CA GLN A 133 7.77 15.15 -1.20
C GLN A 133 8.83 15.55 -2.22
N ASP A 134 10.05 15.84 -1.77
CA ASP A 134 11.17 16.21 -2.66
C ASP A 134 11.74 15.00 -3.42
N MET A 135 11.68 13.79 -2.86
CA MET A 135 12.03 12.55 -3.58
C MET A 135 11.06 12.21 -4.73
N GLY A 136 9.83 12.75 -4.69
CA GLY A 136 8.81 12.52 -5.70
C GLY A 136 8.81 13.54 -6.85
N LYS A 137 9.73 14.50 -6.84
CA LYS A 137 10.01 15.43 -7.95
C LYS A 137 11.07 14.83 -8.86
#